data_AF-A0A524MY64-F1
#
_entry.id   AF-A0A524MY64-F1
#
_cell.length_a   1.000
_cell.length_b   1.000
_cell.length_c   1.000
_cell.angle_alpha   90.00
_cell.angle_beta   90.00
_cell.angle_gamma   90.00
#
_symmetry.space_group_name_H-M   'P 1'
#
loop_
_entity.id
_entity.type
_entity.pdbx_description
1 polymer ?
#
loop_
_entity_poly.entity_id
_entity_poly.type
_entity_poly.pdbx_seq_one_letter_code
_entity_poly.pdbx_strand_id
1 'polypeptide(L)'
;MTCMLQRQAAAPRNSRCQEFFALRIAATSEKGTAVLALKAMARRPWKEGEDRKWPKCWYAPIDSAPDALTAISFTLSRSVTAALSPGHAELLWLACDADEACGDIHPKAFEQTSMAGEPIFEASK
;
A
#
# COMPACT_ATOMS: atom_id res chain seq x y z
N MET A 1 25.64 15.29 33.77
CA MET A 1 26.39 14.48 32.77
C MET A 1 25.94 13.05 32.99
N THR A 2 25.19 12.35 32.15
CA THR A 2 25.05 12.42 30.69
C THR A 2 23.76 11.63 30.36
N CYS A 3 22.69 12.28 29.90
CA CYS A 3 21.57 11.60 29.25
C CYS A 3 20.91 12.56 28.24
N MET A 4 21.75 13.25 27.48
CA MET A 4 21.40 13.80 26.18
C MET A 4 22.15 12.94 25.16
N LEU A 5 21.50 12.63 24.04
CA LEU A 5 22.02 11.94 22.85
C LEU A 5 21.84 10.41 22.82
N GLN A 6 20.60 9.96 22.84
CA GLN A 6 20.17 8.97 21.87
C GLN A 6 19.03 9.56 21.05
N ARG A 7 19.37 10.48 20.15
CA ARG A 7 18.57 10.64 18.92
C ARG A 7 18.73 9.33 18.18
N GLN A 8 17.84 8.37 18.44
CA GLN A 8 17.66 7.24 17.55
C GLN A 8 17.53 7.83 16.14
N ALA A 9 18.40 7.40 15.23
CA ALA A 9 18.25 7.73 13.83
C ALA A 9 16.79 7.45 13.46
N ALA A 10 16.09 8.44 12.90
CA ALA A 10 14.70 8.28 12.52
C ALA A 10 14.61 7.04 11.62
N ALA A 11 13.91 6.02 12.09
CA ALA A 11 13.72 4.81 11.32
C ALA A 11 13.12 5.20 9.95
N PRO A 12 13.52 4.55 8.85
CA PRO A 12 13.05 4.90 7.51
C PRO A 12 11.53 5.03 7.53
N ARG A 13 10.97 6.11 6.96
CA ARG A 13 9.55 6.51 7.08
C ARG A 13 8.56 5.33 7.03
N ASN A 14 8.87 4.34 6.19
CA ASN A 14 8.05 3.19 5.93
C ASN A 14 7.96 2.22 7.14
N SER A 15 8.97 2.14 8.01
CA SER A 15 8.92 1.29 9.22
C SER A 15 7.97 1.85 10.27
N ARG A 16 7.92 3.18 10.45
CA ARG A 16 6.96 3.81 11.37
C ARG A 16 5.52 3.63 10.89
N CYS A 17 5.29 3.76 9.58
CA CYS A 17 3.97 3.49 8.99
C CYS A 17 3.51 2.04 9.18
N GLN A 18 4.42 1.06 9.09
CA GLN A 18 4.09 -0.34 9.34
C GLN A 18 3.78 -0.64 10.80
N GLU A 19 4.54 -0.07 11.74
CA GLU A 19 4.24 -0.22 13.17
C GLU A 19 2.88 0.38 13.51
N PHE A 20 2.60 1.59 13.04
CA PHE A 20 1.27 2.21 13.17
C PHE A 20 0.16 1.37 12.53
N PHE A 21 0.41 0.80 11.34
CA PHE A 21 -0.54 -0.09 10.66
C PHE A 21 -0.81 -1.34 11.50
N ALA A 22 0.22 -2.04 11.97
CA ALA A 22 0.09 -3.25 12.78
C ALA A 22 -0.72 -2.99 14.06
N LEU A 23 -0.44 -1.88 14.76
CA LEU A 23 -1.18 -1.47 15.95
C LEU A 23 -2.66 -1.20 15.64
N ARG A 24 -2.97 -0.58 14.50
CA ARG A 24 -4.35 -0.27 14.11
C ARG A 24 -5.13 -1.52 13.72
N ILE A 25 -4.51 -2.43 12.97
CA ILE A 25 -5.12 -3.71 12.58
C ILE A 25 -5.41 -4.59 13.81
N ALA A 26 -4.50 -4.63 14.79
CA ALA A 26 -4.75 -5.32 16.05
C ALA A 26 -5.96 -4.73 16.79
N ALA A 27 -6.01 -3.40 16.93
CA ALA A 27 -7.11 -2.71 17.59
C ALA A 27 -8.46 -2.87 16.88
N THR A 28 -8.50 -3.04 15.55
CA THR A 28 -9.75 -3.29 14.81
C THR A 28 -10.24 -4.72 14.99
N SER A 29 -9.33 -5.68 15.09
CA SER A 29 -9.66 -7.09 15.37
C SER A 29 -10.34 -7.24 16.73
N GLU A 30 -9.77 -6.62 17.77
CA GLU A 30 -10.35 -6.62 19.13
C GLU A 30 -11.77 -6.03 19.18
N LYS A 31 -12.08 -5.08 18.28
CA LYS A 31 -13.35 -4.35 18.23
C LYS A 31 -14.32 -4.88 17.18
N GLY A 32 -13.97 -5.96 16.46
CA GLY A 32 -14.78 -6.49 15.36
C GLY A 32 -15.09 -5.47 14.27
N THR A 33 -14.19 -4.51 14.03
CA THR A 33 -14.39 -3.42 13.07
C THR A 33 -13.83 -3.79 11.70
N ALA A 34 -14.61 -3.59 10.64
CA ALA A 34 -14.16 -3.80 9.27
C ALA A 34 -13.05 -2.82 8.86
N VAL A 35 -12.11 -3.28 8.04
CA VAL A 35 -10.97 -2.48 7.55
C VAL A 35 -10.99 -2.43 6.03
N LEU A 36 -10.96 -1.22 5.47
CA LEU A 36 -10.87 -1.01 4.02
C LEU A 36 -9.46 -0.54 3.65
N ALA A 37 -8.78 -1.29 2.79
CA ALA A 37 -7.50 -0.89 2.22
C ALA A 37 -7.73 0.07 1.05
N LEU A 38 -7.53 1.35 1.31
CA LEU A 38 -7.64 2.40 0.29
C LEU A 38 -6.36 2.45 -0.55
N LYS A 39 -6.53 2.60 -1.87
CA LYS A 39 -5.42 2.76 -2.84
C LYS A 39 -4.48 1.54 -2.89
N ALA A 40 -5.06 0.34 -2.90
CA ALA A 40 -4.31 -0.92 -2.97
C ALA A 40 -3.37 -1.00 -4.20
N MET A 41 -3.72 -0.30 -5.28
CA MET A 41 -2.95 -0.26 -6.53
C MET A 41 -2.25 1.10 -6.77
N ALA A 42 -1.90 1.84 -5.71
CA ALA A 42 -1.09 3.05 -5.86
C ALA A 42 0.39 2.72 -6.05
N ARG A 43 1.02 3.29 -7.08
CA ARG A 43 2.45 3.11 -7.34
C ARG A 43 3.29 4.26 -6.80
N ARG A 44 2.98 5.48 -7.23
CA ARG A 44 3.76 6.70 -6.91
C ARG A 44 3.01 7.97 -7.31
N PRO A 45 3.48 9.17 -6.90
CA PRO A 45 3.03 10.43 -7.48
C PRO A 45 3.28 10.45 -9.01
N TRP A 46 2.44 11.20 -9.73
CA TRP A 46 2.72 11.55 -11.12
C TRP A 46 3.96 12.43 -11.21
N LYS A 47 4.81 12.22 -12.21
CA LYS A 47 5.94 13.10 -12.48
C LYS A 47 5.50 14.32 -13.28
N GLU A 48 6.25 15.41 -13.18
CA GLU A 48 6.02 16.61 -13.97
C GLU A 48 6.14 16.29 -15.46
N GLY A 49 5.18 16.75 -16.27
CA GLY A 49 5.13 16.49 -17.71
C GLY A 49 4.83 15.03 -18.11
N GLU A 50 4.50 14.14 -17.17
CA GLU A 50 4.10 12.76 -17.47
C GLU A 50 2.69 12.71 -18.08
N ASP A 51 2.52 11.90 -19.12
CA ASP A 51 1.20 11.64 -19.70
C ASP A 51 0.31 10.83 -18.73
N ARG A 52 -0.82 11.43 -18.35
CA ARG A 52 -1.74 10.86 -17.38
C ARG A 52 -2.79 10.00 -18.07
N LYS A 53 -2.38 8.81 -18.51
CA LYS A 53 -3.25 7.77 -19.11
C LYS A 53 -4.56 7.54 -18.34
N TRP A 54 -4.54 7.72 -17.01
CA TRP A 54 -5.69 7.51 -16.12
C TRP A 54 -6.19 8.84 -15.53
N PRO A 55 -7.09 9.58 -16.21
CA PRO A 55 -7.42 10.97 -15.86
C PRO A 55 -8.13 11.13 -14.50
N LYS A 56 -8.82 10.10 -14.01
CA LYS A 56 -9.45 10.08 -12.67
C LYS A 56 -8.46 9.83 -11.52
N CYS A 57 -7.24 9.41 -11.82
CA CYS A 57 -6.23 9.06 -10.82
C CYS A 57 -5.30 10.26 -10.56
N TRP A 58 -5.27 10.75 -9.32
CA TRP A 58 -4.36 11.82 -8.90
C TRP A 58 -2.94 11.33 -8.55
N TYR A 59 -2.73 10.01 -8.59
CA TYR A 59 -1.44 9.32 -8.49
C TYR A 59 -1.30 8.36 -9.67
N ALA A 60 -0.08 7.93 -9.99
CA ALA A 60 0.14 6.90 -10.99
C ALA A 60 -0.31 5.54 -10.43
N PRO A 61 -1.37 4.92 -10.98
CA PRO A 61 -1.80 3.60 -10.53
C PRO A 61 -0.87 2.53 -11.08
N ILE A 62 -0.95 1.35 -10.49
CA ILE A 62 -0.47 0.11 -11.11
C ILE A 62 -1.44 -0.26 -12.22
N ASP A 63 -0.94 -0.44 -13.44
CA ASP A 63 -1.75 -0.82 -14.61
C ASP A 63 -1.17 -2.00 -15.40
N SER A 64 -0.26 -2.77 -14.77
CA SER A 64 0.30 -4.02 -15.31
C SER A 64 -0.20 -5.22 -14.49
N ALA A 65 -0.50 -6.33 -15.17
CA ALA A 65 -0.91 -7.58 -14.51
C ALA A 65 0.08 -8.12 -13.45
N PRO A 66 1.40 -8.21 -13.71
CA PRO A 66 2.32 -8.76 -12.70
C PRO A 66 2.42 -7.87 -11.45
N ASP A 67 2.42 -6.55 -11.63
CA ASP A 67 2.46 -5.63 -10.49
C ASP A 67 1.13 -5.64 -9.74
N ALA A 68 -0.01 -5.76 -10.44
CA ALA A 68 -1.34 -5.83 -9.85
C ALA A 68 -1.50 -7.09 -9.00
N LEU A 69 -1.13 -8.25 -9.52
CA LEU A 69 -1.07 -9.51 -8.78
C LEU A 69 -0.33 -9.30 -7.47
N THR A 70 0.88 -8.74 -7.55
CA THR A 70 1.71 -8.58 -6.37
C THR A 70 1.12 -7.60 -5.35
N ALA A 71 0.57 -6.47 -5.80
CA ALA A 71 -0.04 -5.47 -4.93
C ALA A 71 -1.33 -5.96 -4.24
N ILE A 72 -2.18 -6.66 -4.99
CA ILE A 72 -3.43 -7.23 -4.48
C ILE A 72 -3.13 -8.37 -3.51
N SER A 73 -2.26 -9.32 -3.88
CA SER A 73 -1.82 -10.39 -2.97
C SER A 73 -1.26 -9.84 -1.66
N PHE A 74 -0.40 -8.84 -1.71
CA PHE A 74 0.15 -8.21 -0.51
C PHE A 74 -0.94 -7.57 0.36
N THR A 75 -1.86 -6.84 -0.26
CA THR A 75 -2.92 -6.11 0.44
C THR A 75 -3.90 -7.07 1.10
N LEU A 76 -4.36 -8.09 0.37
CA LEU A 76 -5.31 -9.09 0.86
C LEU A 76 -4.69 -10.09 1.84
N SER A 77 -3.36 -10.25 1.83
CA SER A 77 -2.67 -11.02 2.88
C SER A 77 -2.69 -10.31 4.24
N ARG A 78 -3.13 -9.05 4.32
CA ARG A 78 -3.32 -8.35 5.60
C ARG A 78 -4.74 -8.61 6.11
N SER A 79 -4.98 -8.43 7.41
CA SER A 79 -6.32 -8.56 8.00
C SER A 79 -7.24 -7.39 7.62
N VAL A 80 -7.56 -7.28 6.33
CA VAL A 80 -8.44 -6.27 5.73
C VAL A 80 -9.71 -6.93 5.22
N THR A 81 -10.81 -6.20 5.24
CA THR A 81 -12.11 -6.67 4.76
C THR A 81 -12.26 -6.53 3.25
N ALA A 82 -11.70 -5.47 2.67
CA ALA A 82 -11.69 -5.27 1.23
C ALA A 82 -10.53 -4.38 0.78
N ALA A 83 -10.07 -4.57 -0.45
CA ALA A 83 -9.11 -3.71 -1.14
C ALA A 83 -9.81 -2.93 -2.25
N LEU A 84 -9.64 -1.60 -2.27
CA LEU A 84 -10.30 -0.75 -3.27
C LEU A 84 -9.37 -0.44 -4.44
N SER A 85 -9.85 -0.70 -5.65
CA SER A 85 -9.20 -0.35 -6.91
C SER A 85 -9.33 1.16 -7.23
N PRO A 86 -8.52 1.67 -8.18
CA PRO A 86 -8.68 3.03 -8.70
C PRO A 86 -10.00 3.20 -9.48
N GLY A 87 -10.47 4.45 -9.65
CA GLY A 87 -11.81 4.78 -10.18
C GLY A 87 -12.08 4.51 -11.67
N HIS A 88 -11.30 3.63 -12.31
CA HIS A 88 -11.49 3.20 -13.72
C HIS A 88 -11.83 1.72 -13.76
N ALA A 89 -12.74 1.33 -14.66
CA ALA A 89 -13.29 -0.03 -14.70
C ALA A 89 -12.21 -1.05 -15.10
N GLU A 90 -11.33 -0.67 -16.01
CA GLU A 90 -10.20 -1.48 -16.47
C GLU A 90 -9.26 -1.86 -15.32
N LEU A 91 -9.05 -0.94 -14.37
CA LEU A 91 -8.23 -1.17 -13.18
C LEU A 91 -8.97 -1.99 -12.12
N LEU A 92 -10.31 -1.91 -12.07
CA LEU A 92 -11.13 -2.80 -11.25
C LEU A 92 -11.02 -4.24 -11.76
N TRP A 93 -11.21 -4.47 -13.06
CA TRP A 93 -11.10 -5.81 -13.66
C TRP A 93 -9.69 -6.38 -13.49
N LEU A 94 -8.66 -5.55 -13.68
CA LEU A 94 -7.27 -5.95 -13.40
C LEU A 94 -7.07 -6.38 -11.94
N ALA A 95 -7.74 -5.72 -10.98
CA ALA A 95 -7.67 -6.11 -9.57
C ALA A 95 -8.38 -7.43 -9.29
N CYS A 96 -9.52 -7.69 -9.95
CA CYS A 96 -10.23 -8.96 -9.86
C CYS A 96 -9.41 -10.11 -10.45
N ASP A 97 -8.84 -9.91 -11.65
CA ASP A 97 -7.97 -10.91 -12.29
C ASP A 97 -6.75 -11.22 -11.41
N ALA A 98 -6.19 -10.19 -10.76
CA ALA A 98 -5.09 -10.34 -9.81
C ALA A 98 -5.48 -11.10 -8.53
N ASP A 99 -6.70 -10.90 -8.01
CA ASP A 99 -7.23 -11.64 -6.87
C ASP A 99 -7.45 -13.13 -7.20
N GLU A 100 -8.05 -13.41 -8.36
CA GLU A 100 -8.23 -14.79 -8.84
C GLU A 100 -6.90 -15.52 -9.04
N ALA A 101 -5.87 -14.80 -9.49
CA ALA A 101 -4.52 -15.32 -9.67
C ALA A 101 -3.69 -15.38 -8.37
N CYS A 102 -4.14 -14.73 -7.28
CA CYS A 102 -3.37 -14.57 -6.04
C CYS A 102 -3.07 -15.91 -5.36
N GLY A 103 -3.96 -16.90 -5.45
CA GLY A 103 -3.81 -18.20 -4.77
C GLY A 103 -3.25 -18.06 -3.33
N ASP A 104 -2.28 -18.91 -2.99
CA ASP A 104 -1.56 -18.88 -1.71
C ASP A 104 -0.20 -18.14 -1.79
N ILE A 105 -0.05 -17.13 -2.66
CA ILE A 105 1.24 -16.45 -2.86
C ILE A 105 1.75 -15.83 -1.56
N HIS A 106 2.95 -16.24 -1.13
CA HIS A 106 3.53 -15.83 0.15
C HIS A 106 4.02 -14.35 0.09
N PRO A 107 3.53 -13.45 0.95
CA PRO A 107 3.64 -12.00 0.76
C PRO A 107 5.01 -11.36 1.08
N LYS A 108 6.06 -12.17 1.30
CA LYS A 108 7.37 -11.68 1.78
C LYS A 108 8.14 -10.88 0.72
N ALA A 109 7.94 -11.19 -0.56
CA ALA A 109 8.66 -10.52 -1.65
C ALA A 109 8.27 -9.03 -1.79
N PHE A 110 7.00 -8.68 -1.51
CA PHE A 110 6.52 -7.32 -1.74
C PHE A 110 6.78 -6.36 -0.59
N GLU A 111 7.01 -6.88 0.62
CA GLU A 111 7.39 -6.04 1.76
C GLU A 111 8.68 -5.26 1.44
N GLN A 112 9.60 -5.84 0.66
CA GLN A 112 10.79 -5.14 0.18
C GLN A 112 10.49 -4.11 -0.93
N THR A 113 9.66 -4.47 -1.91
CA THR A 113 9.30 -3.57 -3.03
C THR A 113 8.49 -2.37 -2.56
N SER A 114 7.53 -2.57 -1.65
CA SER A 114 6.76 -1.48 -1.03
C SER A 114 7.65 -0.53 -0.24
N MET A 115 8.74 -1.03 0.36
CA MET A 115 9.64 -0.21 1.18
C MET A 115 10.59 0.66 0.33
N ALA A 116 10.76 0.37 -0.95
CA ALA A 116 11.64 1.12 -1.85
C ALA A 116 10.92 2.21 -2.67
N GLY A 117 9.58 2.23 -2.67
CA GLY A 117 8.77 3.16 -3.46
C GLY A 117 8.72 4.59 -2.90
N GLU A 118 8.43 5.55 -3.79
CA GLU A 118 8.15 6.94 -3.39
C GLU A 118 6.76 7.05 -2.76
N PRO A 119 6.64 7.51 -1.50
CA PRO A 119 5.36 7.57 -0.82
C PRO A 119 4.43 8.61 -1.45
N ILE A 120 3.19 8.22 -1.72
CA ILE A 120 2.14 9.12 -2.25
C ILE A 120 1.56 10.08 -1.21
N PHE A 121 1.78 9.80 0.08
CA PHE A 121 1.33 10.64 1.17
C PHE A 121 2.53 11.27 1.86
N GLU A 122 2.42 12.57 2.09
CA GLU A 122 3.35 13.27 2.97
C GLU A 122 3.10 12.85 4.41
N ALA A 123 4.18 12.72 5.20
CA ALA A 123 4.03 12.55 6.63
C ALA A 123 3.45 13.85 7.20
N SER A 124 2.31 13.75 7.91
CA SER A 124 1.81 14.87 8.69
C SER A 124 2.91 15.31 9.68
N LYS A 125 3.17 16.62 9.72
CA LYS A 125 4.17 17.23 10.61
C LYS A 125 3.84 17.02 12.08
#